data_AF-A0A4V4HHD1-F1
#
_entry.id   AF-A0A4V4HHD1-F1
#
_cell.length_a   1.000
_cell.length_b   1.000
_cell.length_c   1.000
_cell.angle_alpha   90.00
_cell.angle_beta   90.00
_cell.angle_gamma   90.00
#
_symmetry.space_group_name_H-M   'P 1'
#
loop_
_entity.id
_entity.type
_entity.pdbx_description
1 polymer ?
#
loop_
_entity_poly.entity_id
_entity_poly.type
_entity_poly.pdbx_seq_one_letter_code
_entity_poly.pdbx_strand_id
1 'polypeptide(L)'
;AGLLLAMTATFISTAPPRPDIFNYTARGPYLCIWLSIGVSFGGLIVSSVTIWILSKSTAKWFTEIMMKTRSRVFMTQILMAYPFLAIMTGTIAGAIG
;
A
#
# COMPACT_ATOMS: atom_id res chain seq x y z
N ALA A 1 -16.18 8.91 -7.80
CA ALA A 1 -14.97 9.43 -7.10
C ALA A 1 -15.29 10.59 -6.14
N GLY A 2 -16.09 11.59 -6.53
CA GLY A 2 -16.36 12.78 -5.68
C GLY A 2 -17.04 12.51 -4.33
N LEU A 3 -18.00 11.58 -4.27
CA LEU A 3 -18.67 11.21 -3.01
C LEU A 3 -17.71 10.58 -1.99
N LEU A 4 -16.79 9.75 -2.45
CA LEU A 4 -15.80 9.09 -1.60
C LEU A 4 -14.82 10.11 -1.01
N LEU A 5 -14.34 11.03 -1.85
CA LEU A 5 -13.47 12.15 -1.45
C LEU A 5 -14.17 13.12 -0.47
N ALA A 6 -15.43 13.46 -0.73
CA ALA A 6 -16.23 14.32 0.13
C ALA A 6 -16.47 13.69 1.51
N MET A 7 -16.77 12.39 1.56
CA MET A 7 -16.95 11.65 2.81
C MET A 7 -15.63 11.54 3.58
N THR A 8 -14.50 11.28 2.92
CA THR A 8 -13.19 11.32 3.60
C THR A 8 -12.86 12.71 4.13
N ALA A 9 -13.19 13.77 3.38
CA ALA A 9 -12.94 15.14 3.82
C ALA A 9 -13.78 15.50 5.05
N THR A 10 -15.06 15.09 5.11
CA THR A 10 -15.91 15.31 6.28
C THR A 10 -15.48 14.47 7.47
N PHE A 11 -15.05 13.22 7.28
CA PHE A 11 -14.50 12.41 8.38
C PHE A 11 -13.18 12.95 8.94
N ILE A 12 -12.33 13.55 8.10
CA ILE A 12 -11.06 14.14 8.54
C ILE A 12 -11.26 15.48 9.27
N SER A 13 -12.26 16.26 8.86
CA SER A 13 -12.47 17.62 9.39
C SER A 13 -13.45 17.69 10.56
N THR A 14 -14.17 16.62 10.86
CA THR A 14 -15.09 16.57 12.00
C THR A 14 -14.35 16.19 13.28
N ALA A 15 -14.60 16.93 14.36
CA ALA A 15 -14.07 16.59 15.68
C ALA A 15 -14.57 15.18 16.07
N PRO A 16 -13.68 14.26 16.47
CA PRO A 16 -14.07 12.88 16.72
C PRO A 16 -15.07 12.82 17.89
N PRO A 17 -16.18 12.08 17.76
CA PRO A 17 -17.21 11.97 18.80
C PRO A 17 -16.70 11.29 20.09
N ARG A 18 -15.53 10.65 20.05
CA ARG A 18 -14.82 10.08 21.21
C ARG A 18 -13.31 10.36 21.11
N PRO A 19 -12.84 11.52 21.56
CA PRO A 19 -11.41 11.85 21.52
C PRO A 19 -10.55 10.94 22.42
N ASP A 20 -11.16 10.25 23.38
CA ASP A 20 -10.48 9.33 24.32
C ASP A 20 -10.01 8.02 23.70
N ILE A 21 -10.57 7.62 22.55
CA ILE A 21 -10.23 6.35 21.89
C ILE A 21 -9.23 6.59 20.75
N PHE A 22 -9.43 7.66 19.97
CA PHE A 22 -8.57 7.98 18.84
C PHE A 22 -8.71 9.45 18.44
N ASN A 23 -7.64 10.23 18.60
CA ASN A 23 -7.62 11.66 18.29
C ASN A 23 -7.02 11.91 16.90
N TYR A 24 -7.83 11.74 15.86
CA TYR A 24 -7.47 11.97 14.45
C TYR A 24 -7.06 13.44 14.16
N THR A 25 -7.39 14.37 15.06
CA THR A 25 -7.05 15.80 15.00
C THR A 25 -5.64 16.12 15.50
N ALA A 26 -4.96 15.19 16.17
CA ALA A 26 -3.56 15.36 16.56
C ALA A 26 -2.63 15.11 15.36
N ARG A 27 -1.52 15.86 15.30
CA ARG A 27 -0.56 15.79 14.18
C ARG A 27 0.03 14.40 13.95
N GLY A 28 0.25 13.62 15.00
CA GLY A 28 0.83 12.27 14.92
C GLY A 28 -0.07 11.25 14.21
N PRO A 29 -1.28 10.98 14.75
CA PRO A 29 -2.27 10.07 14.14
C PRO A 29 -2.62 10.47 12.71
N TYR A 30 -2.75 11.77 12.46
CA TYR A 30 -3.03 12.31 11.12
C TYR A 30 -1.95 11.91 10.09
N LEU A 31 -0.66 12.03 10.44
CA LEU A 31 0.44 11.61 9.56
C LEU A 31 0.48 10.10 9.36
N CYS A 32 0.20 9.31 10.41
CA CYS A 32 0.16 7.84 10.31
C CYS A 32 -0.94 7.36 9.35
N ILE A 33 -2.12 8.00 9.37
CA ILE A 33 -3.21 7.66 8.46
C ILE A 33 -2.85 7.98 7.01
N TRP A 34 -2.25 9.15 6.75
CA TRP A 34 -1.78 9.50 5.41
C TRP A 34 -0.69 8.55 4.91
N LEU A 35 0.25 8.15 5.78
CA LEU A 35 1.26 7.15 5.45
C LEU A 35 0.64 5.78 5.17
N SER A 36 -0.30 5.33 5.99
CA SER A 36 -1.00 4.04 5.80
C SER A 36 -1.76 4.01 4.47
N ILE A 37 -2.49 5.08 4.14
CA ILE A 37 -3.19 5.23 2.87
C ILE A 37 -2.17 5.26 1.71
N GLY A 38 -1.12 6.06 1.82
CA GLY A 38 -0.09 6.19 0.78
C GLY A 38 0.61 4.86 0.48
N VAL A 39 1.00 4.12 1.51
CA VAL A 39 1.64 2.81 1.38
C VAL A 39 0.68 1.78 0.81
N SER A 40 -0.59 1.78 1.23
CA SER A 40 -1.61 0.89 0.67
C SER A 40 -1.85 1.17 -0.82
N PHE A 41 -1.92 2.45 -1.20
CA PHE A 41 -2.11 2.86 -2.59
C PHE A 41 -0.89 2.54 -3.46
N GLY A 42 0.32 2.77 -2.94
CA GLY A 42 1.58 2.37 -3.60
C GLY A 42 1.67 0.85 -3.79
N GLY A 43 1.27 0.08 -2.78
CA GLY A 43 1.13 -1.38 -2.83
C GLY A 43 0.27 -1.83 -4.01
N LEU A 44 -0.93 -1.27 -4.13
CA LEU A 44 -1.88 -1.59 -5.19
C LEU A 44 -1.37 -1.26 -6.60
N ILE A 45 -0.71 -0.11 -6.76
CA ILE A 45 -0.17 0.31 -8.06
C ILE A 45 0.93 -0.65 -8.50
N VAL A 46 1.91 -0.93 -7.63
CA VAL A 46 3.05 -1.80 -7.96
C VAL A 46 2.58 -3.23 -8.24
N SER A 47 1.65 -3.76 -7.45
CA SER A 47 1.09 -5.10 -7.70
C SER A 47 0.34 -5.17 -9.03
N SER A 48 -0.44 -4.14 -9.36
CA SER A 48 -1.19 -4.08 -10.62
C SER A 48 -0.26 -4.04 -11.83
N VAL A 49 0.80 -3.23 -11.77
CA VAL A 49 1.82 -3.17 -12.83
C VAL A 49 2.54 -4.51 -12.97
N THR A 50 2.87 -5.16 -11.86
CA THR A 50 3.57 -6.46 -11.88
C THR A 50 2.72 -7.55 -12.54
N ILE A 51 1.42 -7.63 -12.20
CA ILE A 51 0.48 -8.57 -12.83
C ILE A 51 0.30 -8.25 -14.32
N TRP A 52 0.23 -6.97 -14.67
CA TRP A 52 0.12 -6.56 -16.07
C TRP A 52 1.36 -6.98 -16.89
N ILE A 53 2.56 -6.77 -16.36
CA ILE A 53 3.80 -7.25 -16.99
C ILE A 53 3.78 -8.78 -17.12
N LEU A 54 3.39 -9.50 -16.07
CA LEU A 54 3.32 -10.95 -16.09
C LEU A 54 2.34 -11.45 -17.15
N SER A 55 1.19 -10.79 -17.31
CA SER A 55 0.17 -11.11 -18.33
C SER A 55 0.66 -10.94 -19.77
N LYS A 56 1.65 -10.06 -19.99
CA LYS A 56 2.25 -9.81 -21.30
C LYS A 56 3.53 -10.62 -21.54
N SER A 57 4.13 -11.17 -20.48
CA SER A 57 5.35 -11.95 -20.59
C SER A 57 5.05 -13.42 -20.90
N THR A 58 5.85 -14.03 -21.77
CA THR A 58 5.84 -15.49 -21.96
C THR A 58 6.68 -16.17 -20.89
N ALA A 59 6.28 -17.37 -20.46
CA ALA A 59 7.00 -18.13 -19.42
C ALA A 59 8.48 -18.35 -19.75
N LYS A 60 8.81 -18.54 -21.05
CA LYS A 60 10.18 -18.67 -21.52
C LYS A 60 11.00 -17.39 -21.31
N TRP A 61 10.45 -16.25 -21.72
CA TRP A 61 11.11 -14.95 -21.54
C TRP A 61 11.28 -14.60 -20.05
N PHE A 62 10.25 -14.86 -19.24
CA PHE A 62 10.30 -14.62 -17.79
C PHE A 62 11.43 -15.42 -17.15
N THR A 63 11.58 -16.70 -17.48
CA THR A 63 12.64 -17.55 -16.94
C THR A 63 14.03 -17.10 -17.43
N GLU A 64 14.19 -16.80 -18.73
CA GLU A 64 15.48 -16.41 -19.31
C GLU A 64 15.97 -15.03 -18.86
N ILE A 65 15.07 -14.09 -18.55
CA ILE A 65 15.42 -12.70 -18.22
C ILE A 65 15.35 -12.44 -16.71
N MET A 66 14.26 -12.82 -16.06
CA MET A 66 14.01 -12.54 -14.64
C MET A 66 14.62 -13.59 -13.71
N MET A 67 14.86 -14.82 -14.17
CA MET A 67 15.51 -15.87 -13.36
C MET A 67 16.96 -16.17 -13.75
N LYS A 68 17.57 -15.36 -14.63
CA LYS A 68 18.95 -15.56 -15.11
C LYS A 68 20.02 -15.55 -14.01
N THR A 69 19.76 -14.90 -12.89
CA THR A 69 20.74 -14.69 -11.81
C THR A 69 20.06 -14.80 -10.46
N ARG A 70 20.76 -15.36 -9.46
CA ARG A 70 20.23 -15.53 -8.08
C ARG A 70 19.71 -14.23 -7.47
N SER A 71 20.36 -13.09 -7.74
CA SER A 71 19.89 -11.78 -7.29
C SER A 71 18.55 -11.37 -7.90
N ARG A 72 18.31 -11.67 -9.18
CA ARG A 72 17.05 -11.36 -9.87
C ARG A 72 15.90 -12.23 -9.38
N VAL A 73 16.18 -13.49 -9.05
CA VAL A 73 15.20 -14.39 -8.41
C VAL A 73 14.77 -13.85 -7.05
N PHE A 74 15.71 -13.31 -6.26
CA PHE A 74 15.36 -12.69 -4.98
C PHE A 74 14.52 -11.43 -5.17
N MET A 75 14.86 -10.59 -6.17
CA MET A 75 14.11 -9.37 -6.47
C MET A 75 12.69 -9.66 -6.99
N THR A 76 12.47 -10.71 -7.79
CA THR A 76 11.12 -11.10 -8.22
C THR A 76 10.28 -11.65 -7.07
N GLN A 77 10.89 -12.39 -6.14
CA GLN A 77 10.22 -12.83 -4.92
C GLN A 77 9.83 -11.63 -4.03
N ILE A 78 10.72 -10.64 -3.85
CA ILE A 78 10.38 -9.40 -3.13
C ILE A 78 9.24 -8.66 -3.83
N LEU A 79 9.28 -8.54 -5.15
CA LEU A 79 8.24 -7.86 -5.93
C LEU A 79 6.87 -8.54 -5.77
N MET A 80 6.84 -9.87 -5.74
CA MET A 80 5.62 -10.67 -5.49
C MET A 80 5.14 -10.54 -4.03
N ALA A 81 6.06 -10.41 -3.08
CA ALA A 81 5.77 -10.20 -1.66
C ALA A 81 5.35 -8.76 -1.32
N TYR A 82 5.64 -7.79 -2.18
CA TYR A 82 5.38 -6.36 -2.00
C TYR A 82 3.95 -6.02 -1.54
N PRO A 83 2.86 -6.54 -2.14
CA PRO A 83 1.51 -6.23 -1.66
C PRO A 83 1.28 -6.66 -0.19
N PHE A 84 1.86 -7.79 0.24
CA PHE A 84 1.74 -8.25 1.62
C PHE A 84 2.52 -7.36 2.59
N LEU A 85 3.71 -6.92 2.19
CA LEU A 85 4.53 -5.99 2.98
C LEU A 85 3.87 -4.60 3.07
N ALA A 86 3.27 -4.12 1.99
CA ALA A 86 2.54 -2.85 1.96
C ALA A 86 1.30 -2.88 2.87
N ILE A 87 0.53 -3.98 2.85
CA ILE A 87 -0.62 -4.13 3.76
C ILE A 87 -0.15 -4.22 5.21
N MET A 88 0.87 -5.03 5.51
CA MET A 88 1.39 -5.20 6.87
C MET A 88 1.88 -3.88 7.46
N THR A 89 2.67 -3.11 6.70
CA THR A 89 3.16 -1.80 7.13
C THR A 89 2.04 -0.77 7.26
N GLY A 90 1.04 -0.79 6.37
CA GLY A 90 -0.16 0.04 6.50
C GLY A 90 -0.97 -0.27 7.75
N THR A 91 -1.13 -1.55 8.11
CA THR A 91 -1.82 -1.98 9.34
C THR A 91 -1.05 -1.59 10.60
N ILE A 92 0.28 -1.77 10.61
CA ILE A 92 1.11 -1.36 11.76
C ILE A 92 1.05 0.16 11.94
N ALA A 93 1.17 0.94 10.85
CA ALA A 93 1.08 2.39 10.91
C ALA A 93 -0.29 2.87 11.44
N GLY A 94 -1.38 2.22 11.04
CA GLY A 94 -2.72 2.53 11.53
C GLY A 94 -3.05 1.97 12.92
N ALA A 95 -2.23 1.07 13.47
CA ALA A 95 -2.37 0.55 14.83
C ALA A 95 -1.56 1.36 15.85
N ILE A 96 -0.46 1.99 15.43
CA ILE A 96 0.40 2.83 16.28
C ILE A 96 -0.16 4.25 16.40
N GLY A 97 -0.73 4.78 15.32
CA GLY A 97 -1.32 6.12 15.27
C GLY A 97 -2.81 6.05 15.42
#